data_AF-A0A9N9ERU4-F1
#
_entry.id   AF-A0A9N9ERU4-F1
#
_cell.length_a   1.000
_cell.length_b   1.000
_cell.length_c   1.000
_cell.angle_alpha   90.00
_cell.angle_beta   90.00
_cell.angle_gamma   90.00
#
_symmetry.space_group_name_H-M   'P 1'
#
loop_
_entity.id
_entity.type
_entity.pdbx_description
1 polymer ?
#
loop_
_entity_poly.entity_id
_entity_poly.type
_entity_poly.pdbx_seq_one_letter_code
_entity_poly.pdbx_strand_id
1 'polypeptide(L)'
;MAASTAARNAFMKNWFRAEVIPIYVVTGVAVVGASWYLTRLARGPEVIWDKKNNPTPWNNIEDGTQVKLIAVNQKFDRKYVLVV
;
A
#
# COMPACT_ATOMS: atom_id res chain seq x y z
N MET A 1 -27.00 27.96 17.88
CA MET A 1 -25.67 27.58 17.32
C MET A 1 -24.66 27.10 18.37
N ALA A 2 -24.73 27.49 19.65
CA ALA A 2 -23.78 27.05 20.69
C ALA A 2 -23.82 25.55 21.06
N ALA A 3 -24.99 24.90 20.99
CA ALA A 3 -25.15 23.48 21.35
C ALA A 3 -24.39 22.52 20.41
N SER A 4 -24.29 22.86 19.13
CA SER A 4 -23.52 22.10 18.11
C SER A 4 -22.01 22.13 18.42
N THR A 5 -21.49 23.28 18.83
CA THR A 5 -20.07 23.45 19.19
C THR A 5 -19.69 22.67 20.45
N ALA A 6 -20.57 22.62 21.46
CA ALA A 6 -20.34 21.85 22.69
C ALA A 6 -20.31 20.33 22.43
N ALA A 7 -21.23 19.82 21.60
CA ALA A 7 -21.25 18.42 21.18
C ALA A 7 -19.99 18.05 20.37
N ARG A 8 -19.55 18.93 19.47
CA ARG A 8 -18.29 18.77 18.72
C ARG A 8 -17.08 18.74 19.65
N ASN A 9 -17.00 19.63 20.64
CA ASN A 9 -15.87 19.67 21.58
C ASN A 9 -15.81 18.44 22.49
N ALA A 10 -16.98 17.95 22.95
CA ALA A 10 -17.07 16.71 23.72
C ALA A 10 -16.63 15.49 22.89
N PHE A 11 -17.02 15.45 21.61
CA PHE A 11 -16.60 14.42 20.67
C PHE A 11 -15.08 14.46 20.40
N MET A 12 -14.52 15.64 20.10
CA MET A 12 -13.08 15.80 19.83
C MET A 12 -12.21 15.47 21.05
N LYS A 13 -12.68 15.73 22.27
CA LYS A 13 -11.98 15.35 23.52
C LYS A 13 -11.74 13.84 23.62
N ASN A 14 -12.69 13.03 23.14
CA ASN A 14 -12.55 11.57 23.17
C ASN A 14 -11.61 11.04 22.08
N TRP A 15 -11.55 11.72 20.93
CA TRP A 15 -10.65 11.37 19.82
C TRP A 15 -9.17 11.66 20.12
N PHE A 16 -8.88 12.66 20.95
CA PHE A 16 -7.51 13.05 21.31
C PHE A 16 -7.08 12.62 22.72
N ARG A 17 -7.69 11.56 23.28
CA ARG A 17 -7.22 10.98 24.54
C ARG A 17 -5.86 10.31 24.32
N ALA A 18 -4.88 10.63 25.15
CA ALA A 18 -3.51 10.11 25.05
C ALA A 18 -3.43 8.58 25.03
N GLU A 19 -4.39 7.90 25.68
CA GLU A 19 -4.49 6.43 25.71
C GLU A 19 -4.93 5.82 24.36
N VAL A 20 -5.66 6.57 23.53
CA VAL A 20 -6.25 6.06 22.28
C VAL A 20 -5.34 6.32 21.08
N ILE A 21 -4.49 7.35 21.15
CA ILE A 21 -3.55 7.71 20.08
C ILE A 21 -2.65 6.52 19.67
N PRO A 22 -2.04 5.74 20.60
CA PRO A 22 -1.22 4.59 20.22
C PRO A 22 -2.00 3.53 19.43
N ILE A 23 -3.27 3.31 19.76
CA ILE A 23 -4.13 2.33 19.09
C ILE A 23 -4.37 2.76 17.64
N TYR A 24 -4.69 4.03 17.41
CA TYR A 24 -4.88 4.55 16.07
C TYR A 24 -3.60 4.53 15.24
N VAL A 25 -2.44 4.79 15.84
CA VAL A 25 -1.16 4.74 15.14
C VAL A 25 -0.86 3.32 14.66
N VAL A 26 -0.94 2.32 15.54
CA VAL A 26 -0.64 0.93 15.17
C VAL A 26 -1.65 0.41 14.14
N THR A 27 -2.94 0.71 14.33
CA THR A 27 -3.99 0.30 13.38
C THR A 27 -3.81 0.98 12.03
N GLY A 28 -3.51 2.29 12.03
CA GLY A 28 -3.25 3.05 10.80
C GLY A 28 -2.04 2.51 10.04
N VAL A 29 -0.93 2.24 10.73
CA VAL A 29 0.27 1.64 10.13
C VAL A 29 -0.05 0.25 9.57
N ALA A 30 -0.81 -0.58 10.29
CA ALA A 30 -1.19 -1.90 9.83
C ALA A 30 -2.03 -1.85 8.54
N VAL A 31 -3.07 -1.02 8.50
CA VAL A 31 -3.95 -0.90 7.32
C VAL A 31 -3.20 -0.31 6.12
N VAL A 32 -2.36 0.70 6.34
CA VAL A 32 -1.54 1.29 5.28
C VAL A 32 -0.53 0.26 4.74
N GLY A 33 0.19 -0.43 5.62
CA GLY A 33 1.16 -1.46 5.23
C GLY A 33 0.51 -2.63 4.48
N ALA A 34 -0.66 -3.09 4.94
CA ALA A 34 -1.43 -4.13 4.26
C ALA A 34 -1.92 -3.68 2.88
N SER A 35 -2.47 -2.47 2.77
CA SER A 35 -2.96 -1.92 1.51
C SER A 35 -1.83 -1.71 0.50
N TRP A 36 -0.68 -1.24 0.97
CA TRP A 36 0.53 -1.12 0.15
C TRP A 36 0.99 -2.48 -0.37
N TYR A 37 1.06 -3.49 0.49
CA TYR A 37 1.50 -4.83 0.10
C TYR A 37 0.52 -5.51 -0.87
N LEU A 38 -0.80 -5.34 -0.66
CA LEU A 38 -1.81 -5.80 -1.61
C LEU A 38 -1.67 -5.13 -2.98
N THR A 39 -1.39 -3.83 -3.02
CA THR A 39 -1.16 -3.12 -4.29
C THR A 39 0.10 -3.63 -4.99
N ARG A 40 1.16 -3.95 -4.22
CA ARG A 40 2.38 -4.59 -4.74
C ARG A 40 2.13 -5.94 -5.39
N LEU A 41 1.31 -6.78 -4.75
CA LEU A 41 0.94 -8.09 -5.27
C LEU A 41 0.00 -7.98 -6.47
N ALA A 42 -0.99 -7.09 -6.40
CA ALA A 42 -1.93 -6.87 -7.48
C ALA A 42 -1.23 -6.43 -8.78
N ARG A 43 -0.10 -5.73 -8.69
CA ARG A 43 0.70 -5.27 -9.83
C ARG A 43 1.93 -6.14 -10.08
N GLY A 44 1.96 -7.36 -9.57
CA GLY A 44 3.01 -8.33 -9.88
C GLY A 44 2.93 -8.81 -11.33
N PRO A 45 4.06 -9.28 -11.91
CA PRO A 45 4.09 -9.80 -13.28
C PRO A 45 3.18 -11.02 -13.52
N GLU A 46 2.80 -11.72 -12.45
CA GLU A 46 1.85 -12.83 -12.47
C GLU A 46 0.38 -12.38 -12.67
N VAL A 47 0.08 -11.09 -12.48
CA VAL A 47 -1.28 -10.54 -12.60
C VAL A 47 -1.41 -9.73 -13.89
N ILE A 48 -2.35 -10.12 -14.74
CA ILE A 48 -2.64 -9.45 -16.02
C ILE A 48 -3.92 -8.62 -15.89
N TRP A 49 -3.77 -7.29 -15.83
CA TRP A 49 -4.89 -6.34 -15.83
C TRP A 49 -5.39 -6.02 -17.24
N ASP A 50 -4.47 -5.84 -18.19
CA ASP A 50 -4.82 -5.56 -19.58
C ASP A 50 -4.78 -6.84 -20.42
N LYS A 51 -5.96 -7.42 -20.64
CA LYS A 51 -6.15 -8.61 -21.49
C LYS A 51 -6.55 -8.26 -22.92
N LYS A 52 -6.86 -6.99 -23.23
CA LYS A 52 -7.48 -6.60 -24.50
C LYS A 52 -6.54 -5.80 -25.40
N ASN A 53 -5.69 -4.95 -24.85
CA ASN A 53 -4.82 -4.07 -25.63
C ASN A 53 -3.37 -4.58 -25.71
N ASN A 54 -2.98 -5.56 -24.89
CA ASN A 54 -1.67 -6.20 -24.98
C ASN A 54 -1.80 -7.65 -25.49
N PRO A 55 -1.37 -7.97 -26.72
CA PRO A 55 -1.41 -9.32 -27.25
C PRO A 55 -0.36 -10.26 -26.65
N THR A 56 0.65 -9.74 -25.95
CA THR A 56 1.71 -10.52 -25.29
C THR A 56 1.85 -10.17 -23.80
N PRO A 57 0.80 -10.38 -22.98
CA PRO A 57 0.79 -9.99 -21.57
C PRO A 57 1.76 -10.81 -20.69
N TRP A 58 2.28 -11.92 -21.19
CA TRP A 58 3.34 -12.69 -20.52
C TRP A 58 4.73 -12.06 -20.67
N ASN A 59 4.92 -11.16 -21.64
CA ASN A 59 6.23 -10.59 -21.98
C ASN A 59 6.43 -9.19 -21.36
N ASN A 60 6.17 -9.06 -20.06
CA ASN A 60 6.22 -7.78 -19.34
C ASN A 60 7.49 -7.59 -18.49
N ILE A 61 8.39 -8.57 -18.47
CA ILE A 61 9.63 -8.53 -17.67
C ILE A 61 10.81 -8.59 -18.64
N GLU A 62 11.69 -7.59 -18.54
CA GLU A 62 12.96 -7.62 -19.28
C GLU A 62 13.98 -8.51 -18.57
N ASP A 63 14.85 -9.13 -19.36
CA ASP A 63 15.95 -9.94 -18.85
C ASP A 63 16.82 -9.15 -17.87
N GLY A 64 17.30 -9.84 -16.83
CA GLY A 64 18.13 -9.23 -15.77
C GLY A 64 17.34 -8.41 -14.74
N THR A 65 16.01 -8.43 -14.76
CA THR A 65 15.17 -7.71 -13.80
C THR A 65 14.87 -8.52 -12.53
N GLN A 66 15.10 -7.93 -11.36
CA GLN A 66 14.69 -8.49 -10.08
C GLN A 66 13.18 -8.36 -9.88
N VAL A 67 12.45 -9.47 -9.99
CA VAL A 67 11.01 -9.54 -9.71
C VAL A 67 10.68 -9.65 -8.22
N LYS A 68 11.57 -10.29 -7.45
CA LYS A 68 11.38 -10.50 -6.00
C LYS A 68 11.53 -9.19 -5.24
N LEU A 69 10.80 -9.04 -4.13
CA LEU A 69 10.92 -7.88 -3.26
C LEU A 69 12.34 -7.70 -2.72
N ILE A 70 12.99 -8.81 -2.36
CA ILE A 70 14.35 -8.84 -1.82
C ILE A 70 15.14 -9.94 -2.53
N ALA A 71 16.36 -9.62 -2.96
CA ALA A 71 17.36 -10.59 -3.38
C ALA A 71 18.54 -10.50 -2.41
N VAL A 72 18.91 -11.63 -1.82
CA VAL A 72 19.96 -11.66 -0.79
C VAL A 72 21.35 -11.83 -1.41
N ASN A 73 21.49 -12.75 -2.37
CA ASN A 73 22.78 -13.06 -3.00
C ASN A 73 22.84 -12.74 -4.50
N GLN A 74 21.70 -12.54 -5.15
CA GLN A 74 21.61 -12.34 -6.60
C GLN A 74 21.75 -10.85 -6.93
N LYS A 75 22.58 -10.53 -7.93
CA LYS A 75 22.71 -9.17 -8.48
C LYS A 75 21.92 -9.10 -9.78
N PHE A 76 21.06 -8.11 -9.87
CA PHE A 76 20.21 -7.84 -11.03
C PHE A 76 20.51 -6.42 -11.51
N ASP A 77 20.49 -6.21 -12.83
CA ASP A 77 20.78 -4.92 -13.43
C ASP A 77 19.63 -3.93 -13.21
N ARG A 78 18.40 -4.44 -13.08
CA ARG A 78 17.19 -3.65 -12.84
C ARG A 78 16.34 -4.25 -11.74
N LYS A 79 15.50 -3.41 -11.13
CA LYS A 79 14.45 -3.84 -10.20
C LYS A 79 13.10 -3.67 -10.88
N TYR A 80 12.19 -4.62 -10.67
CA TYR A 80 10.83 -4.50 -11.17
C TYR A 80 10.14 -3.34 -10.45
N VAL A 81 10.02 -2.21 -11.15
CA VAL A 81 9.33 -1.03 -10.63
C VAL A 81 7.84 -1.24 -10.86
N LEU A 82 7.09 -1.27 -9.77
CA LEU A 82 5.66 -1.04 -9.87
C LEU A 82 5.48 0.39 -10.38
N VAL A 83 4.92 0.57 -11.56
CA VAL A 83 4.39 1.87 -11.95
C VAL A 83 3.34 2.23 -10.89
N VAL A 84 3.58 3.30 -10.13
CA VAL A 84 2.64 3.86 -9.15
C VAL A 84 1.49 4.53 -9.90
#